data_AF-A0A973BSF6-F1
#
_entry.id   AF-A0A973BSF6-F1
#
_cell.length_a   1.000
_cell.length_b   1.000
_cell.length_c   1.000
_cell.angle_alpha   90.00
_cell.angle_beta   90.00
_cell.angle_gamma   90.00
#
_symmetry.space_group_name_H-M   'P 1'
#
loop_
_entity.id
_entity.type
_entity.pdbx_description
1 polymer ?
#
loop_
_entity_poly.entity_id
_entity_poly.type
_entity_poly.pdbx_seq_one_letter_code
_entity_poly.pdbx_strand_id
1 'polypeptide(L)' 'MFELHASKVSNLKNDVLSGLTVALALVPEAIAFAFVAGVGPLVGLYAAFMVGLITAVFGGRPG' A
#
# COMPACT_ATOMS: atom_id res chain seq x y z
N MET A 1 2.29 18.51 -23.40
CA MET A 1 3.38 17.54 -23.19
C MET A 1 3.14 16.84 -21.85
N PHE A 2 2.04 16.09 -21.76
CA PHE A 2 1.71 15.24 -20.62
C PHE A 2 1.33 13.89 -21.22
N GLU A 3 2.34 13.03 -21.38
CA GLU A 3 2.15 11.63 -21.77
C GLU A 3 1.62 10.89 -20.54
N LEU A 4 0.30 10.98 -20.32
CA LEU A 4 -0.43 10.05 -19.46
C LEU A 4 -0.40 8.69 -20.15
N HIS A 5 0.70 7.96 -19.98
CA HIS A 5 0.76 6.52 -20.23
C HIS A 5 -0.10 5.81 -19.17
N ALA A 6 -1.41 5.95 -19.30
CA ALA A 6 -2.37 5.03 -18.72
C ALA A 6 -2.22 3.71 -19.49
N SER A 7 -1.25 2.89 -19.06
CA SER A 7 -1.01 1.56 -19.61
C SER A 7 -2.16 0.64 -19.22
N LYS A 8 -3.26 0.82 -19.95
CA LYS A 8 -4.41 -0.05 -20.05
C LYS A 8 -3.98 -1.37 -20.70
N VAL A 9 -3.31 -2.25 -19.95
CA VAL A 9 -3.20 -3.67 -20.29
C VAL A 9 -3.17 -4.48 -19.00
N SER A 10 -4.29 -5.15 -18.76
CA SER A 10 -4.57 -6.25 -17.83
C SER A 10 -3.38 -7.19 -17.53
N ASN A 11 -2.39 -6.73 -16.78
CA ASN A 11 -1.30 -7.56 -16.28
C ASN A 11 -1.58 -7.90 -14.82
N LEU A 12 -2.65 -8.67 -14.60
CA LEU A 12 -3.06 -9.15 -13.28
C LEU A 12 -1.89 -9.74 -12.49
N LYS A 13 -0.97 -10.41 -13.18
CA LYS A 13 0.27 -10.92 -12.57
C LYS A 13 1.16 -9.81 -12.03
N ASN A 14 1.38 -8.74 -12.78
CA ASN A 14 2.22 -7.61 -12.33
C ASN A 14 1.53 -6.79 -11.24
N ASP A 15 0.21 -6.63 -11.30
CA ASP A 15 -0.55 -5.91 -10.25
C ASP A 15 -0.51 -6.68 -8.93
N VAL A 16 -0.67 -8.01 -8.98
CA VAL A 16 -0.54 -8.87 -7.78
C VAL A 16 0.90 -8.88 -7.27
N LEU A 17 1.90 -9.01 -8.15
CA LEU A 17 3.31 -9.03 -7.74
C LEU A 17 3.74 -7.67 -7.15
N SER A 18 3.37 -6.55 -7.78
CA SER A 18 3.68 -5.21 -7.29
C SER A 18 2.95 -4.89 -5.99
N GLY A 19 1.67 -5.26 -5.87
CA GLY A 19 0.91 -5.13 -4.62
C GLY A 19 1.51 -5.95 -3.47
N LEU A 20 1.95 -7.18 -3.75
CA LEU A 20 2.65 -8.02 -2.77
C LEU A 20 3.98 -7.39 -2.34
N THR A 21 4.80 -6.92 -3.29
CA THR A 21 6.08 -6.26 -2.98
C THR A 21 5.88 -5.02 -2.12
N VAL A 22 4.89 -4.19 -2.44
CA VAL A 22 4.55 -3.00 -1.65
C VAL A 22 4.07 -3.39 -0.25
N ALA A 23 3.19 -4.39 -0.13
CA ALA A 23 2.69 -4.86 1.17
C ALA A 23 3.84 -5.35 2.07
N LEU A 24 4.79 -6.10 1.52
CA LEU A 24 5.96 -6.57 2.27
C LEU A 24 6.90 -5.44 2.69
N ALA A 25 7.07 -4.41 1.85
CA ALA A 25 7.89 -3.24 2.16
C ALA A 25 7.28 -2.39 3.30
N LEU A 26 5.94 -2.32 3.39
CA LEU A 26 5.23 -1.53 4.40
C LEU A 26 5.27 -2.13 5.81
N VAL A 27 5.48 -3.44 5.95
CA VAL A 27 5.53 -4.11 7.27
C VAL A 27 6.62 -3.51 8.17
N PRO A 28 7.91 -3.47 7.78
CA PRO A 28 8.96 -2.86 8.60
C PRO A 28 8.76 -1.34 8.78
N GLU A 29 8.20 -0.64 7.79
CA GLU A 29 7.93 0.81 7.87
C GLU A 29 6.87 1.13 8.93
N ALA A 30 5.76 0.40 8.96
CA ALA A 30 4.69 0.57 9.94
C ALA A 30 5.15 0.23 11.37
N ILE A 31 6.02 -0.77 11.50
CA ILE A 31 6.62 -1.15 12.79
C ILE A 31 7.58 -0.04 13.27
N ALA A 32 8.41 0.51 12.39
CA ALA A 32 9.32 1.60 12.72
C ALA A 32 8.56 2.87 13.14
N PHE A 33 7.50 3.24 12.43
CA PHE A 33 6.67 4.39 12.82
C PHE A 33 5.93 4.18 14.15
N ALA A 34 5.47 2.95 14.44
CA ALA A 34 4.87 2.65 15.74
C ALA A 34 5.87 2.85 16.89
N PHE A 35 7.14 2.45 16.70
CA PHE A 35 8.19 2.69 17.68
C PHE A 35 8.48 4.18 17.89
N VAL A 36 8.50 4.98 16.82
CA VAL A 36 8.69 6.44 16.92
C VAL A 36 7.51 7.10 17.66
N ALA A 37 6.29 6.64 17.43
CA ALA A 37 5.09 7.17 18.07
C ALA A 37 4.87 6.67 19.51
N GLY A 38 5.75 5.80 20.03
CA GLY A 38 5.63 5.25 21.40
C GLY A 38 4.43 4.33 21.60
N VAL A 39 3.83 3.81 20.52
CA VAL A 39 2.71 2.88 20.55
C VAL A 39 3.17 1.46 20.24
N GLY A 40 2.38 0.46 20.62
CA GLY A 40 2.71 -0.93 20.31
C GLY A 40 2.82 -1.17 18.80
N PRO A 41 3.81 -1.94 18.32
CA PRO A 41 4.02 -2.21 16.89
C PRO A 41 2.82 -2.88 16.20
N LEU A 42 2.03 -3.64 16.96
CA LEU A 42 0.76 -4.20 16.48
C LEU A 42 -0.22 -3.11 16.02
N VAL A 43 -0.28 -1.98 16.72
CA VAL A 43 -1.18 -0.87 16.39
C VAL A 43 -0.80 -0.23 15.05
N GLY A 44 0.51 -0.09 14.78
CA GLY A 44 1.00 0.41 13.49
C GLY A 44 0.61 -0.50 12.33
N LEU A 45 0.70 -1.82 12.52
CA LEU A 45 0.31 -2.79 11.49
C LEU A 45 -1.21 -2.81 11.25
N TYR A 46 -2.02 -2.74 12.31
CA TYR A 46 -3.47 -2.63 12.18
C TYR A 46 -3.90 -1.33 11.48
N ALA A 47 -3.25 -0.22 11.79
CA ALA A 47 -3.51 1.07 11.15
C ALA A 47 -3.17 1.01 9.65
N ALA A 48 -1.98 0.52 9.30
CA ALA A 48 -1.55 0.37 7.91
C ALA A 48 -2.50 -0.54 7.11
N PHE A 49 -2.95 -1.66 7.69
CA PHE A 49 -3.88 -2.58 7.04
C PHE A 49 -5.27 -1.96 6.84
N MET A 50 -5.84 -1.33 7.87
CA MET A 50 -7.17 -0.70 7.77
C MET A 50 -7.18 0.45 6.76
N VAL A 51 -6.18 1.34 6.81
CA VAL A 51 -6.07 2.45 5.87
C VAL A 51 -5.81 1.94 4.45
N GLY A 52 -4.97 0.91 4.29
CA GLY A 52 -4.72 0.26 3.01
C GLY A 52 -5.99 -0.33 2.39
N LEU A 53 -6.82 -1.01 3.19
CA LEU A 53 -8.09 -1.58 2.73
C LEU A 53 -9.12 -0.52 2.37
N ILE A 54 -9.28 0.50 3.20
CA ILE A 54 -10.18 1.64 2.92
C ILE A 54 -9.73 2.36 1.65
N THR A 55 -8.43 2.60 1.49
CA THR A 55 -7.87 3.26 0.30
C THR A 55 -7.94 2.37 -0.93
N ALA A 56 -7.87 1.04 -0.80
CA ALA A 56 -8.05 0.14 -1.95
C ALA A 56 -9.50 0.13 -2.46
N VAL A 57 -10.49 0.26 -1.56
CA VAL A 57 -11.93 0.23 -1.91
C VAL A 57 -12.44 1.61 -2.35
N PHE A 58 -12.07 2.66 -1.62
CA PHE A 58 -12.56 4.03 -1.84
C PHE A 58 -11.55 4.95 -2.53
N GLY A 59 -10.29 4.54 -2.65
CA GLY A 59 -9.26 5.35 -3.29
C GLY A 59 -9.42 5.35 -4.80
N GLY A 60 -9.28 6.54 -5.39
CA GLY A 60 -9.56 6.79 -6.80
C GLY A 60 -8.33 6.75 -7.71
N ARG A 61 -7.20 6.15 -7.30
CA ARG A 61 -6.05 6.01 -8.20
C ARG A 61 -6.35 4.84 -9.16
N PRO A 62 -6.62 5.10 -10.45
CA PRO A 62 -6.69 4.03 -11.43
C PRO A 62 -5.28 3.43 -11.48
N GLY A 63 -5.17 2.11 -11.32
CA GLY A 63 -3.93 1.38 -11.60
C GLY A 63 -3.40 1.70 -12.98
#